data_AF-A0AAU7U8R0-F1
#
_entry.id   AF-A0AAU7U8R0-F1
#
_cell.length_a   1.000
_cell.length_b   1.000
_cell.length_c   1.000
_cell.angle_alpha   90.00
_cell.angle_beta   90.00
_cell.angle_gamma   90.00
#
_symmetry.space_group_name_H-M   'P 1'
#
loop_
_entity.id
_entity.type
_entity.pdbx_description
1 polymer ?
#
loop_
_entity_poly.entity_id
_entity_poly.type
_entity_poly.pdbx_seq_one_letter_code
_entity_poly.pdbx_strand_id
1 'polypeptide(L)' 'MLGLLALMLLLLNVGGLASLGLSLGHGQWGSSLSTLLMLGLLDALGFWLLRSLRER' A
#
# COMPACT_ATOMS: atom_id res chain seq x y z
N MET A 1 -0.75 6.68 19.03
CA MET A 1 -1.71 6.07 18.08
C MET A 1 -1.33 6.37 16.64
N LEU A 2 -1.16 7.65 16.26
CA LEU A 2 -0.84 8.06 14.87
C LEU A 2 0.42 7.40 14.27
N GLY A 3 1.51 7.33 15.03
CA GLY A 3 2.76 6.70 14.57
C GLY A 3 2.62 5.20 14.29
N LEU A 4 1.76 4.50 15.04
CA LEU A 4 1.53 3.06 14.89
C LEU A 4 0.71 2.76 13.62
N LEU A 5 -0.23 3.66 13.32
CA LEU A 5 -1.07 3.59 12.14
C LEU A 5 -0.25 3.93 10.88
N ALA A 6 0.61 4.95 10.95
CA ALA A 6 1.58 5.25 9.90
C ALA A 6 2.58 4.09 9.68
N LEU A 7 3.04 3.44 10.76
CA LEU A 7 3.94 2.28 10.66
C LEU A 7 3.24 1.08 10.01
N MET A 8 1.97 0.80 10.36
CA MET A 8 1.18 -0.25 9.71
C MET A 8 0.97 0.01 8.21
N LEU A 9 0.66 1.26 7.84
CA LEU A 9 0.54 1.67 6.43
C LEU A 9 1.85 1.46 5.68
N LEU A 10 2.98 1.80 6.30
CA LEU A 10 4.31 1.67 5.71
C LEU A 10 4.71 0.19 5.54
N LEU A 11 4.45 -0.65 6.56
CA LEU A 11 4.68 -2.10 6.46
C LEU A 11 3.82 -2.76 5.37
N LEU A 12 2.55 -2.37 5.24
CA LEU A 12 1.70 -2.90 4.18
C LEU A 12 2.20 -2.47 2.78
N ASN A 13 2.60 -1.21 2.62
CA ASN A 13 3.07 -0.70 1.32
C ASN A 13 4.37 -1.40 0.90
N VAL A 14 5.32 -1.57 1.84
CA VAL A 14 6.58 -2.32 1.60
C VAL A 14 6.30 -3.79 1.29
N GLY A 15 5.38 -4.43 2.01
CA GLY A 15 4.96 -5.81 1.74
C GLY A 15 4.34 -5.98 0.35
N GLY A 16 3.53 -5.02 -0.08
CA GLY A 16 2.95 -4.99 -1.43
C GLY A 16 3.99 -4.79 -2.54
N LEU A 17 4.98 -3.90 -2.33
CA LEU A 17 6.09 -3.71 -3.27
C LEU A 17 6.96 -4.97 -3.42
N ALA A 18 7.24 -5.66 -2.30
CA ALA A 18 7.98 -6.92 -2.32
C ALA A 18 7.20 -8.01 -3.09
N SER A 19 5.88 -8.09 -2.89
CA SER A 19 5.00 -9.01 -3.61
C SER A 19 4.94 -8.71 -5.13
N LEU A 20 4.92 -7.42 -5.51
CA LEU A 20 5.01 -6.98 -6.90
C LEU A 20 6.32 -7.41 -7.55
N GLY A 21 7.45 -7.17 -6.90
CA GLY A 21 8.77 -7.57 -7.40
C GLY A 21 8.88 -9.08 -7.62
N LEU A 22 8.35 -9.86 -6.68
CA LEU A 22 8.30 -11.32 -6.79
C LEU A 22 7.35 -11.81 -7.91
N SER A 23 6.18 -11.18 -8.08
CA SER A 23 5.22 -11.53 -9.14
C SER A 23 5.71 -11.17 -10.55
N LEU A 24 6.38 -10.01 -10.71
CA LEU A 24 6.98 -9.58 -11.97
C LEU A 24 8.10 -10.53 -12.42
N GLY A 25 8.91 -11.04 -11.48
CA GLY A 25 9.95 -12.03 -11.77
C GLY A 25 9.43 -13.38 -12.25
N HIS A 26 8.17 -13.72 -11.96
CA HIS A 26 7.52 -14.97 -12.35
C HIS A 26 6.64 -14.84 -13.62
N GLY A 27 6.60 -13.67 -14.26
CA GLY A 27 5.78 -13.46 -15.47
C GLY A 27 4.27 -13.45 -15.23
N GLN A 28 3.83 -13.29 -13.97
CA GLN A 28 2.40 -13.29 -13.59
C GLN A 28 1.81 -11.88 -13.61
N TRP A 29 1.58 -11.34 -14.81
CA TRP A 29 1.04 -10.00 -15.02
C TRP A 29 -0.32 -9.76 -14.33
N GLY A 30 -1.18 -10.78 -14.25
CA GLY A 30 -2.47 -10.70 -13.56
C GLY A 30 -2.35 -10.54 -12.04
N SER A 31 -1.35 -11.18 -11.43
CA SER A 31 -1.03 -11.01 -10.00
C SER A 31 -0.57 -9.58 -9.74
N SER A 32 0.36 -9.07 -10.56
CA SER A 32 0.89 -7.71 -10.46
C SER A 32 -0.18 -6.62 -10.61
N LEU A 33 -1.21 -6.84 -11.44
CA LEU A 33 -2.31 -5.89 -11.58
C LEU A 33 -3.14 -5.80 -10.29
N SER A 34 -3.40 -6.93 -9.63
CA SER A 34 -4.13 -6.94 -8.35
C SER A 34 -3.33 -6.22 -7.25
N THR A 35 -2.00 -6.39 -7.23
CA THR A 35 -1.14 -5.77 -6.23
C THR A 35 -1.00 -4.27 -6.45
N LEU A 36 -0.91 -3.81 -7.70
CA LEU A 36 -0.95 -2.38 -8.05
C LEU A 36 -2.26 -1.74 -7.61
N LEU A 37 -3.40 -2.42 -7.85
CA LEU A 37 -4.71 -1.95 -7.45
C LEU A 37 -4.82 -1.87 -5.92
N MET A 38 -4.29 -2.86 -5.21
CA MET A 38 -4.27 -2.89 -3.74
C MET A 38 -3.34 -1.83 -3.15
N LEU A 39 -2.17 -1.58 -3.75
CA LEU A 39 -1.28 -0.47 -3.37
C LEU A 39 -1.96 0.88 -3.57
N GLY A 40 -2.62 1.10 -4.71
CA GLY A 40 -3.31 2.34 -5.01
C GLY A 40 -4.46 2.62 -4.04
N LEU A 41 -5.24 1.58 -3.69
CA LEU A 41 -6.28 1.70 -2.64
C LEU A 41 -5.68 2.06 -1.28
N LEU A 42 -4.54 1.45 -0.95
CA LEU A 42 -3.87 1.70 0.32
C LEU A 42 -3.30 3.11 0.40
N ASP A 43 -2.70 3.61 -0.67
CA ASP A 43 -2.23 5.00 -0.76
C ASP A 43 -3.39 5.98 -0.65
N ALA A 44 -4.50 5.73 -1.34
CA ALA A 44 -5.71 6.56 -1.23
C ALA A 44 -6.25 6.60 0.21
N LEU A 45 -6.29 5.44 0.89
CA LEU A 45 -6.68 5.34 2.29
C LEU A 45 -5.71 6.06 3.22
N GLY A 46 -4.39 5.87 3.03
CA GLY A 46 -3.36 6.55 3.81
C GLY A 46 -3.42 8.07 3.64
N PHE A 47 -3.62 8.54 2.41
CA PHE A 47 -3.79 9.95 2.11
C PHE A 47 -5.06 10.53 2.73
N TRP A 48 -6.20 9.83 2.62
CA TRP A 48 -7.46 10.24 3.23
C TRP A 48 -7.36 10.31 4.76
N LEU A 49 -6.63 9.37 5.37
CA LEU A 49 -6.43 9.34 6.81
C LEU A 49 -5.52 10.48 7.28
N LEU A 50 -4.38 10.69 6.62
CA LEU A 50 -3.47 11.82 6.87
C LEU A 50 -4.20 13.16 6.71
N ARG A 51 -5.06 13.26 5.68
CA ARG A 51 -5.88 14.44 5.46
C ARG A 51 -6.92 14.65 6.56
N SER A 52 -7.63 13.61 6.98
CA SER A 52 -8.61 13.68 8.07
C SER A 52 -7.98 14.03 9.42
N LEU A 53 -6.72 13.66 9.62
CA LEU A 53 -5.94 13.99 10.81
C LEU A 53 -5.35 15.40 10.77
N ARG A 54 -5.18 15.97 9.56
CA ARG A 54 -4.73 17.35 9.37
C ARG A 54 -5.87 18.35 9.46
N GLU A 55 -7.08 17.95 9.06
CA GLU A 55 -8.30 18.77 9.14
C GLU A 55 -8.98 18.72 10.52
N ARG A 56 -8.40 18.02 11.50
CA ARG A 56 -8.79 18.03 12.92
C ARG A 56 -7.76 18.77 13.75
#